data_AF-C0KJQ2-F1
#
_entry.id   AF-C0KJQ2-F1
#
_cell.length_a   1.000
_cell.length_b   1.000
_cell.length_c   1.000
_cell.angle_alpha   90.00
_cell.angle_beta   90.00
_cell.angle_gamma   90.00
#
_symmetry.space_group_name_H-M   'P 1'
#
loop_
_entity.id
_entity.type
_entity.pdbx_description
1 polymer ?
#
loop_
_entity_poly.entity_id
_entity_poly.type
_entity_poly.pdbx_seq_one_letter_code
_entity_poly.pdbx_strand_id
1 'polypeptide(L)'
;MKMQTVIAMAVVATIVAMTEASLVLPYSGLDCKYWCKDNYDKHYCCGPPGRTYPPYTERSGKCPPVRATCTGVRSRLPKLCPHDGACDFPSKCCYDACLEHHVCKTPDFY
;
A
#
# COMPACT_ATOMS: atom_id res chain seq x y z
N MET A 1 -34.65 -1.50 41.66
CA MET A 1 -33.63 -0.61 41.06
C MET A 1 -34.22 0.78 40.92
N LYS A 2 -33.54 1.83 41.41
CA LYS A 2 -34.05 3.21 41.33
C LYS A 2 -33.97 3.67 39.88
N MET A 3 -35.01 4.34 39.37
CA MET A 3 -35.10 4.88 38.00
C MET A 3 -33.81 5.63 37.60
N GLN A 4 -33.23 6.37 38.54
CA GLN A 4 -31.96 7.10 38.36
C GLN A 4 -30.77 6.21 37.99
N THR A 5 -30.70 4.98 38.52
CA THR A 5 -29.62 4.03 38.24
C THR A 5 -29.77 3.42 36.84
N VAL A 6 -31.01 3.22 36.37
CA VAL A 6 -31.30 2.72 35.02
C VAL A 6 -30.96 3.78 33.98
N ILE A 7 -31.29 5.04 34.24
CA ILE A 7 -30.96 6.17 33.37
C ILE A 7 -29.45 6.36 33.28
N ALA A 8 -28.73 6.33 34.41
CA ALA A 8 -27.27 6.47 34.42
C ALA A 8 -26.58 5.35 33.62
N MET A 9 -27.02 4.09 33.78
CA MET A 9 -26.48 2.96 33.03
C MET A 9 -26.81 3.04 31.53
N ALA A 10 -28.01 3.51 31.18
CA ALA A 10 -28.42 3.68 29.77
C ALA A 10 -27.65 4.82 29.07
N VAL A 11 -27.38 5.93 29.77
CA VAL A 11 -26.53 7.01 29.24
C VAL A 11 -25.10 6.53 29.06
N VAL A 12 -24.53 5.81 30.03
CA VAL A 12 -23.18 5.24 29.91
C VAL A 12 -23.08 4.22 28.78
N ALA A 13 -24.11 3.42 28.53
CA ALA A 13 -24.13 2.49 27.41
C ALA A 13 -24.16 3.18 26.04
N THR A 14 -24.82 4.34 25.91
CA THR A 14 -24.86 5.08 24.63
C THR A 14 -23.58 5.86 24.34
N ILE A 15 -22.88 6.42 25.35
CA ILE A 15 -21.58 7.07 25.12
C ILE A 15 -20.47 6.08 24.74
N VAL A 16 -20.52 4.83 25.21
CA VAL A 16 -19.51 3.79 24.86
C VAL A 16 -19.71 3.24 23.44
N ALA A 17 -20.91 3.35 22.86
CA ALA A 17 -21.17 2.87 21.50
C ALA A 17 -20.59 3.77 20.39
N MET A 18 -20.15 5.00 20.70
CA MET A 18 -19.63 5.94 19.71
C MET A 18 -18.10 5.99 19.61
N THR A 19 -17.35 5.25 20.44
CA THR A 19 -15.89 5.36 20.52
C THR A 19 -15.09 4.34 19.69
N GLU A 20 -15.75 3.46 18.94
CA GLU A 20 -15.07 2.42 18.13
C GLU A 20 -15.04 2.74 16.62
N ALA A 21 -15.40 3.97 16.21
CA ALA A 21 -15.04 4.46 14.89
C ALA A 21 -13.59 4.94 14.94
N SER A 22 -12.66 3.98 14.83
CA SER A 22 -11.24 4.25 14.59
C SER A 22 -11.10 5.37 13.56
N LEU A 23 -10.40 6.44 13.94
CA LEU A 23 -10.05 7.61 13.14
C LEU A 23 -9.10 7.27 11.99
N VAL A 24 -9.38 6.22 11.21
CA VAL A 24 -8.76 6.04 9.90
C VAL A 24 -9.68 6.78 8.95
N LEU A 25 -9.35 8.06 8.69
CA LEU A 25 -9.96 8.77 7.56
C LEU A 25 -9.91 7.82 6.37
N PRO A 26 -11.04 7.49 5.72
CA PRO A 26 -10.99 6.68 4.52
C PRO A 26 -10.03 7.42 3.60
N TYR A 27 -8.93 6.77 3.26
CA TYR A 27 -7.93 7.28 2.35
C TYR A 27 -8.68 7.62 1.06
N SER A 28 -9.14 8.86 0.94
CA SER A 28 -9.71 9.36 -0.28
C SER A 28 -8.53 9.31 -1.21
N GLY A 29 -8.55 8.41 -2.20
CA GLY A 29 -7.42 8.18 -3.10
C GLY A 29 -6.99 9.42 -3.91
N LEU A 30 -7.46 10.61 -3.55
CA LEU A 30 -7.21 11.92 -4.11
C LEU A 30 -5.81 12.46 -3.77
N ASP A 31 -5.20 12.09 -2.63
CA ASP A 31 -3.89 12.63 -2.22
C ASP A 31 -2.73 11.63 -2.43
N CYS A 32 -2.77 10.87 -3.53
CA CYS A 32 -1.70 9.93 -3.85
C CYS A 32 -0.51 10.63 -4.51
N LYS A 33 0.68 10.46 -3.93
CA LYS A 33 1.92 11.08 -4.45
C LYS A 33 2.43 10.39 -5.71
N TYR A 34 2.33 9.06 -5.79
CA TYR A 34 2.74 8.29 -6.96
C TYR A 34 1.70 7.25 -7.34
N TRP A 35 1.30 7.30 -8.60
CA TRP A 35 0.37 6.37 -9.24
C TRP A 35 1.14 5.36 -10.07
N CYS A 36 0.84 4.08 -9.87
CA CYS A 36 1.41 2.98 -10.63
C CYS A 36 0.30 2.21 -11.37
N LYS A 37 0.70 1.42 -12.36
CA LYS A 37 -0.18 0.53 -13.12
C LYS A 37 0.10 -0.92 -12.80
N ASP A 38 -0.92 -1.70 -12.44
CA ASP A 38 -0.76 -3.15 -12.31
C ASP A 38 -0.55 -3.84 -13.66
N ASN A 39 -0.48 -5.18 -13.66
CA ASN A 39 -0.31 -5.98 -14.87
C ASN A 39 -1.53 -5.99 -15.81
N TYR A 40 -2.62 -5.33 -15.44
CA TYR A 40 -3.84 -5.15 -16.24
C TYR A 40 -4.07 -3.67 -16.57
N ASP A 41 -3.04 -2.83 -16.48
CA ASP A 41 -3.09 -1.38 -16.71
C ASP A 41 -4.01 -0.60 -15.76
N LYS A 42 -4.47 -1.22 -14.66
CA LYS A 42 -5.27 -0.54 -13.66
C LYS A 42 -4.38 0.32 -12.78
N HIS A 43 -4.77 1.59 -12.66
CA HIS A 43 -4.07 2.54 -11.82
C HIS A 43 -4.38 2.29 -10.35
N TYR A 44 -3.34 2.33 -9.52
CA TYR A 44 -3.48 2.26 -8.08
C TYR A 44 -2.41 3.13 -7.40
N CYS A 45 -2.69 3.53 -6.16
CA CYS A 45 -1.75 4.33 -5.40
C CYS A 45 -0.61 3.45 -4.86
N CYS A 46 0.60 3.65 -5.38
CA CYS A 46 1.82 2.94 -4.94
C CYS A 46 2.71 3.81 -4.05
N GLY A 47 2.48 5.12 -4.03
CA GLY A 47 3.14 6.05 -3.13
C GLY A 47 2.11 6.84 -2.32
N PRO A 48 1.63 6.31 -1.18
CA PRO A 48 0.76 7.07 -0.29
C PRO A 48 1.45 8.35 0.22
N PRO A 49 0.67 9.40 0.54
CA PRO A 49 1.15 10.65 1.14
C PRO A 49 1.70 10.40 2.54
N GLY A 50 2.43 11.37 3.07
CA GLY A 50 3.06 11.26 4.39
C GLY A 50 4.31 10.37 4.43
N ARG A 51 4.69 9.74 3.32
CA ARG A 51 5.97 9.05 3.17
C ARG A 51 6.95 9.88 2.34
N THR A 52 8.19 9.94 2.82
CA THR A 52 9.31 10.52 2.06
C THR A 52 9.87 9.46 1.12
N TYR A 53 10.00 9.82 -0.15
CA TYR A 53 10.59 8.97 -1.18
C TYR A 53 11.81 9.67 -1.76
N PRO A 54 12.82 8.92 -2.24
CA PRO A 54 13.89 9.49 -3.05
C PRO A 54 13.36 10.23 -4.28
N PRO A 55 14.18 11.05 -4.96
CA PRO A 55 13.78 11.72 -6.19
C PRO A 55 13.24 10.73 -7.23
N TYR A 56 12.24 11.18 -7.99
CA TYR A 56 11.76 10.40 -9.13
C TYR A 56 12.91 10.20 -10.11
N THR A 57 13.10 8.96 -10.55
CA THR A 57 14.10 8.60 -11.54
C THR A 57 13.57 7.39 -12.28
N GLU A 58 13.79 7.39 -13.59
CA GLU A 58 13.52 6.27 -14.48
C GLU A 58 14.84 5.69 -14.93
N ARG A 59 14.97 4.35 -14.91
CA ARG A 59 16.20 3.65 -15.26
C ARG A 59 16.02 2.84 -16.54
N SER A 60 17.12 2.65 -17.27
CA SER A 60 17.15 1.82 -18.48
C SER A 60 16.76 0.37 -18.20
N GLY A 61 16.32 -0.33 -19.25
CA GLY A 61 15.79 -1.69 -19.16
C GLY A 61 14.28 -1.72 -18.93
N LYS A 62 13.71 -2.92 -18.93
CA LYS A 62 12.28 -3.20 -18.78
C LYS A 62 12.03 -3.97 -17.49
N CYS A 63 10.78 -3.97 -17.05
CA CYS A 63 10.37 -4.87 -16.00
C CYS A 63 10.41 -6.32 -16.51
N PRO A 64 10.90 -7.27 -15.71
CA PRO A 64 10.89 -8.67 -16.09
C PRO A 64 9.44 -9.16 -16.27
N PRO A 65 9.21 -10.21 -17.07
CA PRO A 65 7.89 -10.80 -17.24
C PRO A 65 7.22 -11.11 -15.90
N VAL A 66 5.91 -10.90 -15.84
CA VAL A 66 5.10 -11.26 -14.67
C VAL A 66 5.17 -12.78 -14.50
N ARG A 67 5.42 -13.23 -13.26
CA ARG A 67 5.52 -14.66 -12.96
C ARG A 67 4.17 -15.33 -13.18
N ALA A 68 4.15 -16.46 -13.87
CA ALA A 68 2.94 -17.27 -14.07
C ALA A 68 2.47 -17.96 -12.78
N THR A 69 3.38 -18.21 -11.82
CA THR A 69 3.09 -18.91 -10.57
C THR A 69 3.82 -18.31 -9.38
N CYS A 70 3.13 -18.32 -8.24
CA CYS A 70 3.61 -17.81 -6.97
C CYS A 70 4.19 -18.95 -6.12
N THR A 71 5.51 -19.01 -6.03
CA THR A 71 6.18 -19.94 -5.11
C THR A 71 6.04 -19.41 -3.69
N GLY A 72 5.37 -20.17 -2.81
CA GLY A 72 4.97 -19.72 -1.48
C GLY A 72 6.09 -19.42 -0.48
N VAL A 73 7.36 -19.64 -0.84
CA VAL A 73 8.50 -19.40 0.06
C VAL A 73 9.42 -18.34 -0.56
N ARG A 74 9.59 -17.22 0.16
CA ARG A 74 10.59 -16.18 -0.13
C ARG A 74 11.52 -16.05 1.07
N SER A 75 12.82 -16.22 0.88
CA SER A 75 13.81 -16.05 1.96
C SER A 75 13.99 -14.58 2.38
N ARG A 76 13.67 -13.63 1.50
CA ARG A 76 13.62 -12.19 1.79
C ARG A 76 12.41 -11.56 1.11
N LEU A 77 11.79 -10.61 1.79
CA LEU A 77 10.69 -9.85 1.23
C LEU A 77 11.25 -8.76 0.30
N PRO A 78 10.75 -8.64 -0.94
CA PRO A 78 11.15 -7.56 -1.84
C PRO A 78 10.82 -6.18 -1.27
N LYS A 79 11.61 -5.18 -1.65
CA LYS A 79 11.39 -3.78 -1.23
C LYS A 79 10.23 -3.18 -2.02
N LEU A 80 9.20 -2.71 -1.33
CA LEU A 80 8.13 -1.89 -1.90
C LEU A 80 8.69 -0.60 -2.51
N CYS A 81 8.20 -0.20 -3.69
CA CYS A 81 8.64 1.01 -4.36
C CYS A 81 7.49 1.69 -5.11
N PRO A 82 7.53 3.04 -5.26
CA PRO A 82 6.66 3.76 -6.18
C PRO A 82 7.29 4.09 -7.55
N HIS A 83 8.63 4.07 -7.66
CA HIS A 83 9.39 4.36 -8.90
C HIS A 83 10.83 3.85 -8.78
N ASP A 84 11.59 3.81 -9.88
CA ASP A 84 12.94 3.20 -9.91
C ASP A 84 13.93 3.90 -8.97
N GLY A 85 13.83 5.21 -8.81
CA GLY A 85 14.63 5.98 -7.83
C GLY A 85 14.50 5.50 -6.37
N ALA A 86 13.40 4.81 -6.00
CA ALA A 86 13.24 4.23 -4.67
C ALA A 86 13.97 2.89 -4.49
N CYS A 87 14.51 2.33 -5.56
CA CYS A 87 15.23 1.07 -5.56
C CYS A 87 16.75 1.27 -5.61
N ASP A 88 17.51 0.30 -5.10
CA ASP A 88 18.97 0.32 -5.21
C ASP A 88 19.37 0.12 -6.68
N PHE A 89 20.37 0.88 -7.15
CA PHE A 89 20.85 0.77 -8.52
C PHE A 89 21.38 -0.66 -8.79
N PRO A 90 21.05 -1.32 -9.93
CA PRO A 90 20.34 -0.81 -11.11
C PRO A 90 18.84 -1.18 -11.17
N SER A 91 18.25 -1.59 -10.06
CA SER A 91 16.91 -2.19 -10.01
C SER A 91 15.82 -1.27 -10.54
N LYS A 92 14.77 -1.86 -11.13
CA LYS A 92 13.54 -1.19 -11.54
C LYS A 92 12.40 -1.47 -10.57
N CYS A 93 11.45 -0.55 -10.51
CA CYS A 93 10.24 -0.69 -9.73
C CYS A 93 9.13 -1.30 -10.59
N CYS A 94 8.75 -2.53 -10.27
CA CYS A 94 7.93 -3.36 -11.14
C CYS A 94 6.81 -4.07 -10.39
N TYR A 95 5.63 -4.16 -11.00
CA TYR A 95 4.50 -4.89 -10.43
C TYR A 95 4.84 -6.36 -10.18
N ASP A 96 4.47 -6.88 -9.01
CA ASP A 96 4.58 -8.28 -8.64
C ASP A 96 3.19 -8.87 -8.41
N ALA A 97 2.70 -9.68 -9.36
CA ALA A 97 1.36 -10.28 -9.26
C ALA A 97 1.18 -11.21 -8.06
N CYS A 98 2.27 -11.73 -7.50
CA CYS A 98 2.20 -12.58 -6.31
C CYS A 98 2.15 -11.80 -5.00
N LEU A 99 2.42 -10.50 -5.04
CA LEU A 99 2.32 -9.59 -3.90
C LEU A 99 1.26 -8.51 -4.13
N GLU A 100 0.76 -8.39 -5.36
CA GLU A 100 -0.22 -7.42 -5.82
C GLU A 100 0.23 -5.95 -5.67
N HIS A 101 1.55 -5.71 -5.70
CA HIS A 101 2.13 -4.36 -5.65
C HIS A 101 3.51 -4.26 -6.32
N HIS A 102 3.98 -3.03 -6.54
CA HIS A 102 5.29 -2.74 -7.11
C HIS A 102 6.41 -2.98 -6.11
N VAL A 103 7.42 -3.72 -6.55
CA VAL A 103 8.62 -4.01 -5.78
C VAL A 103 9.87 -3.83 -6.65
N CYS A 104 11.01 -3.65 -6.00
CA CYS A 104 12.29 -3.58 -6.69
C CYS A 104 12.65 -4.94 -7.29
N LYS A 105 12.89 -4.97 -8.60
CA LYS A 105 13.27 -6.15 -9.37
C LYS A 105 14.49 -5.85 -10.24
N THR A 106 15.24 -6.89 -10.57
CA THR A 106 16.31 -6.79 -11.56
C THR A 106 15.72 -6.42 -12.93
N PRO A 107 16.28 -5.41 -13.63
CA PRO A 107 15.83 -5.05 -14.97
C PRO A 107 16.13 -6.16 -15.99
N ASP A 108 15.27 -6.25 -17.00
CA ASP A 108 15.52 -6.99 -18.23
C ASP A 108 16.05 -6.03 -19.32
N PHE A 109 17.07 -6.45 -20.07
CA PHE A 109 17.71 -5.63 -21.10
C PHE A 109 17.53 -6.19 -22.52
N TYR A 110 16.80 -7.30 -22.67
CA TYR A 110 16.66 -8.03 -23.93
C TYR A 110 15.25 -7.91 -24.53
#